data_AF-A0A918F0H1-F1
#
_entry.id   AF-A0A918F0H1-F1
#
_cell.length_a   1.000
_cell.length_b   1.000
_cell.length_c   1.000
_cell.angle_alpha   90.00
_cell.angle_beta   90.00
_cell.angle_gamma   90.00
#
_symmetry.space_group_name_H-M   'P 1'
#
loop_
_entity.id
_entity.type
_entity.pdbx_description
1 polymer ?
#
loop_
_entity_poly.entity_id
_entity_poly.type
_entity_poly.pdbx_seq_one_letter_code
_entity_poly.pdbx_strand_id
1 'polypeptide(L)'
;MSRPFITRYVLLPVLLLALGSVVAQGQMPGPAATAPPAPLGGPPVRGGPPPPHGPPASPLGFDESRRYAARAAAVARQLQVGEVRLRPTPQGPRLALSLTYLGRPVTSVLLRSDLSFAELGGLPLLPDTAALPSITSADRSTLQQRIGALAVSGLAVATGPQVHVSLLSKGAAVADLRFDRASGVLLAEPPDRGRGGPKNDGPPRVLNSGRVGGAGETEKQ
;
A
#
# COMPACT_ATOMS: atom_id res chain seq x y z
N MET A 1 53.84 16.47 12.66
CA MET A 1 53.28 15.40 13.52
C MET A 1 51.98 14.94 12.85
N SER A 2 51.99 13.98 11.91
CA SER A 2 52.08 12.50 12.10
C SER A 2 50.87 11.98 12.91
N ARG A 3 49.88 11.23 12.42
CA ARG A 3 49.66 10.42 11.20
C ARG A 3 48.14 10.27 10.90
N PRO A 4 47.75 9.92 9.66
CA PRO A 4 46.39 9.56 9.24
C PRO A 4 46.07 8.07 9.49
N PHE A 5 44.79 7.73 9.71
CA PHE A 5 44.31 6.33 9.68
C PHE A 5 43.47 6.08 8.42
N ILE A 6 44.05 5.28 7.53
CA ILE A 6 43.43 4.63 6.37
C ILE A 6 43.36 3.14 6.70
N THR A 7 42.19 2.50 6.57
CA THR A 7 42.05 1.04 6.42
C THR A 7 40.69 0.77 5.75
N ARG A 8 40.60 0.70 4.42
CA ARG A 8 40.73 -0.46 3.51
C ARG A 8 39.78 -1.65 3.78
N TYR A 9 38.79 -1.76 2.87
CA TYR A 9 38.16 -2.94 2.25
C TYR A 9 38.46 -4.36 2.76
N VAL A 10 37.41 -5.14 3.00
CA VAL A 10 37.31 -6.59 2.74
C VAL A 10 35.83 -6.88 2.35
N LEU A 11 35.50 -7.06 1.07
CA LEU A 11 35.40 -8.31 0.29
C LEU A 11 34.25 -9.26 0.70
N LEU A 12 33.28 -9.40 -0.22
CA LEU A 12 32.23 -10.43 -0.28
C LEU A 12 32.82 -11.86 -0.19
N PRO A 13 31.99 -12.85 0.18
CA PRO A 13 31.69 -13.85 -0.83
C PRO A 13 30.20 -14.17 -0.99
N VAL A 14 29.87 -14.45 -2.25
CA VAL A 14 28.68 -15.12 -2.77
C VAL A 14 28.67 -16.57 -2.26
N LEU A 15 27.52 -17.08 -1.81
CA LEU A 15 27.29 -18.53 -1.78
C LEU A 15 25.88 -18.86 -2.29
N LEU A 16 25.89 -19.59 -3.40
CA LEU A 16 24.78 -20.21 -4.11
C LEU A 16 24.52 -21.58 -3.47
N LEU A 17 23.28 -21.95 -3.19
CA LEU A 17 22.93 -23.36 -2.97
C LEU A 17 21.49 -23.62 -3.40
N ALA A 18 21.39 -24.41 -4.47
CA ALA A 18 20.20 -25.02 -5.02
C ALA A 18 19.84 -26.28 -4.20
N LEU A 19 18.55 -26.52 -3.99
CA LEU A 19 18.00 -27.84 -3.66
C LEU A 19 16.61 -27.93 -4.31
N GLY A 20 16.48 -28.88 -5.24
CA GLY A 20 15.21 -29.25 -5.86
C GLY A 20 14.42 -30.25 -5.01
N SER A 21 13.17 -30.47 -5.40
CA SER A 21 12.53 -31.78 -5.40
C SER A 21 11.30 -31.76 -6.29
N VAL A 22 11.35 -32.64 -7.29
CA VAL A 22 10.25 -33.08 -8.15
C VAL A 22 9.45 -34.12 -7.38
N VAL A 23 8.12 -34.02 -7.37
CA VAL A 23 7.24 -35.19 -7.26
C VAL A 23 6.19 -35.10 -8.35
N ALA A 24 6.31 -36.03 -9.31
CA ALA A 24 5.27 -36.44 -10.22
C ALA A 24 4.63 -37.71 -9.65
N GLN A 25 3.30 -37.74 -9.53
CA GLN A 25 2.53 -38.99 -9.54
C GLN A 25 1.28 -38.75 -10.38
N GLY A 26 1.19 -39.51 -11.48
CA GLY A 26 0.00 -39.58 -12.32
C GLY A 26 -0.93 -40.68 -11.82
N GLN A 27 -2.24 -40.46 -12.01
CA GLN A 27 -3.20 -41.55 -12.14
C GLN A 27 -4.43 -41.08 -12.94
N MET A 28 -4.71 -41.79 -14.04
CA MET A 28 -5.95 -41.84 -14.83
C MET A 28 -6.36 -43.33 -14.91
N PRO A 29 -7.54 -43.78 -15.43
CA PRO A 29 -8.80 -43.09 -15.81
C PRO A 29 -10.14 -43.82 -15.40
N GLY A 30 -11.26 -43.06 -15.38
CA GLY A 30 -12.66 -43.42 -15.77
C GLY A 30 -13.50 -44.42 -14.93
N PRO A 31 -14.85 -44.58 -15.17
CA PRO A 31 -15.76 -43.90 -16.09
C PRO A 31 -17.16 -43.46 -15.52
N ALA A 32 -17.95 -42.78 -16.39
CA ALA A 32 -19.42 -42.74 -16.52
C ALA A 32 -20.32 -41.89 -15.58
N ALA A 33 -20.75 -40.76 -16.16
CA ALA A 33 -22.09 -40.12 -16.18
C ALA A 33 -23.17 -40.47 -15.14
N THR A 34 -23.66 -39.44 -14.43
CA THR A 34 -25.10 -39.19 -14.23
C THR A 34 -25.33 -37.69 -13.93
N ALA A 35 -26.29 -37.06 -14.60
CA ALA A 35 -26.90 -35.77 -14.26
C ALA A 35 -28.43 -35.96 -14.27
N PRO A 36 -29.25 -35.01 -13.79
CA PRO A 36 -29.26 -34.23 -12.55
C PRO A 36 -30.57 -34.49 -11.73
N PRO A 37 -30.91 -33.74 -10.66
CA PRO A 37 -31.86 -32.63 -10.87
C PRO A 37 -31.58 -31.34 -10.07
N ALA A 38 -32.37 -30.32 -10.42
CA ALA A 38 -32.25 -28.88 -10.20
C ALA A 38 -32.40 -28.37 -8.74
N PRO A 39 -32.04 -27.10 -8.47
CA PRO A 39 -31.92 -26.53 -7.14
C PRO A 39 -33.24 -25.92 -6.64
N LEU A 40 -33.47 -25.98 -5.33
CA LEU A 40 -34.55 -25.23 -4.67
C LEU A 40 -33.99 -24.46 -3.47
N GLY A 41 -34.16 -23.15 -3.50
CA GLY A 41 -34.28 -22.36 -2.26
C GLY A 41 -33.25 -21.26 -2.06
N GLY A 42 -33.33 -20.19 -2.84
CA GLY A 42 -32.74 -18.90 -2.48
C GLY A 42 -33.08 -17.84 -3.53
N PRO A 43 -33.81 -16.76 -3.19
CA PRO A 43 -34.11 -15.71 -4.14
C PRO A 43 -32.81 -15.06 -4.64
N PRO A 44 -32.70 -14.71 -5.94
CA PRO A 44 -31.50 -14.09 -6.48
C PRO A 44 -31.36 -12.70 -5.85
N VAL A 45 -30.36 -12.54 -4.98
CA VAL A 45 -29.84 -11.21 -4.68
C VAL A 45 -29.31 -10.71 -6.02
N ARG A 46 -30.05 -9.77 -6.63
CA ARG A 46 -29.71 -9.11 -7.90
C ARG A 46 -28.21 -8.86 -7.91
N GLY A 47 -27.52 -9.63 -8.76
CA GLY A 47 -26.12 -9.44 -9.06
C GLY A 47 -25.93 -8.02 -9.58
N GLY A 48 -25.49 -7.14 -8.68
CA GLY A 48 -24.65 -6.05 -9.14
C GLY A 48 -23.49 -6.68 -9.90
N PRO A 49 -23.04 -6.09 -11.03
CA PRO A 49 -21.86 -6.58 -11.71
C PRO A 49 -20.74 -6.78 -10.68
N PRO A 50 -19.95 -7.86 -10.78
CA PRO A 50 -18.77 -8.01 -9.92
C PRO A 50 -18.00 -6.69 -9.98
N PRO A 51 -17.54 -6.15 -8.84
CA PRO A 51 -16.79 -4.90 -8.83
C PRO A 51 -15.68 -5.01 -9.89
N PRO A 52 -15.47 -3.98 -10.72
CA PRO A 52 -14.49 -4.05 -11.78
C PRO A 52 -13.16 -4.48 -11.19
N HIS A 53 -12.72 -5.68 -11.55
CA HIS A 53 -11.40 -6.17 -11.19
C HIS A 53 -10.41 -5.13 -11.72
N GLY A 54 -9.56 -4.61 -10.82
CA GLY A 54 -8.52 -3.67 -11.23
C GLY A 54 -7.69 -4.25 -12.37
N PRO A 55 -7.03 -3.40 -13.19
CA PRO A 55 -6.27 -3.87 -14.34
C PRO A 55 -5.32 -5.00 -13.90
N PRO A 56 -5.28 -6.13 -14.64
CA PRO A 56 -4.49 -7.27 -14.23
C PRO A 56 -3.01 -6.89 -14.14
N ALA A 57 -2.39 -7.26 -13.03
CA ALA A 57 -0.96 -7.13 -12.83
C ALA A 57 -0.25 -8.00 -13.88
N SER A 58 0.58 -7.38 -14.72
CA SER A 58 1.34 -8.09 -15.75
C SER A 58 2.84 -8.02 -15.43
N PRO A 59 3.57 -9.14 -15.47
CA PRO A 59 5.01 -9.12 -15.31
C PRO A 59 5.63 -8.30 -16.45
N LEU A 60 6.59 -7.45 -16.09
CA LEU A 60 7.36 -6.68 -17.06
C LEU A 60 8.40 -7.57 -17.77
N GLY A 61 8.81 -7.16 -18.97
CA GLY A 61 9.97 -7.78 -19.62
C GLY A 61 11.23 -7.60 -18.78
N PHE A 62 12.14 -8.58 -18.80
CA PHE A 62 13.31 -8.65 -17.92
C PHE A 62 14.13 -7.34 -17.87
N ASP A 63 14.42 -6.74 -19.02
CA ASP A 63 15.18 -5.49 -19.08
C ASP A 63 14.43 -4.30 -18.47
N GLU A 64 13.11 -4.23 -18.70
CA GLU A 64 12.26 -3.20 -18.11
C GLU A 64 12.22 -3.37 -16.58
N SER A 65 12.02 -4.60 -16.09
CA SER A 65 12.07 -4.91 -14.66
C SER A 65 13.39 -4.49 -14.02
N ARG A 66 14.53 -4.81 -14.63
CA ARG A 66 15.86 -4.44 -14.11
C ARG A 66 16.04 -2.93 -14.04
N ARG A 67 15.56 -2.18 -15.03
CA ARG A 67 15.62 -0.70 -15.02
C ARG A 67 14.82 -0.12 -13.86
N TYR A 68 13.60 -0.61 -13.63
CA TYR A 68 12.78 -0.16 -12.50
C TYR A 68 13.34 -0.61 -11.15
N ALA A 69 13.87 -1.82 -11.04
CA ALA A 69 14.54 -2.30 -9.82
C ALA A 69 15.78 -1.45 -9.48
N ALA A 70 16.59 -1.06 -10.48
CA ALA A 70 17.73 -0.18 -10.28
C ALA A 70 17.32 1.23 -9.80
N ARG A 71 16.27 1.80 -10.40
CA ARG A 71 15.70 3.09 -9.95
C ARG A 71 15.15 3.00 -8.53
N ALA A 72 14.41 1.95 -8.23
CA ALA A 72 13.89 1.69 -6.90
C ALA A 72 15.01 1.53 -5.87
N ALA A 73 16.12 0.88 -6.20
CA ALA A 73 17.29 0.77 -5.33
C ALA A 73 17.93 2.14 -5.05
N ALA A 74 17.99 3.03 -6.04
CA ALA A 74 18.47 4.40 -5.83
C ALA A 74 17.55 5.20 -4.90
N VAL A 75 16.23 5.09 -5.09
CA VAL A 75 15.21 5.73 -4.24
C VAL A 75 15.28 5.18 -2.80
N ALA A 76 15.34 3.85 -2.65
CA ALA A 76 15.33 3.18 -1.35
C ALA A 76 16.44 3.67 -0.41
N ARG A 77 17.64 3.94 -0.95
CA ARG A 77 18.78 4.46 -0.19
C ARG A 77 18.58 5.87 0.36
N GLN A 78 17.63 6.62 -0.18
CA GLN A 78 17.32 8.00 0.19
C GLN A 78 16.00 8.12 0.94
N LEU A 79 15.33 6.99 1.23
CA LEU A 79 14.09 7.01 2.00
C LEU A 79 14.35 7.47 3.43
N GLN A 80 13.46 8.31 3.91
CA GLN A 80 13.48 8.85 5.27
C GLN A 80 12.23 8.43 6.03
N VAL A 81 12.39 8.30 7.34
CA VAL A 81 11.27 8.17 8.28
C VAL A 81 10.41 9.42 8.20
N GLY A 82 9.17 9.26 7.75
CA GLY A 82 8.13 10.29 7.81
C GLY A 82 7.30 10.19 9.07
N GLU A 83 6.02 10.51 8.94
CA GLU A 83 5.06 10.46 10.03
C GLU A 83 4.52 9.04 10.26
N VAL A 84 4.25 8.72 11.52
CA VAL A 84 3.51 7.52 11.91
C VAL A 84 2.05 7.90 12.11
N ARG A 85 1.14 7.21 11.41
CA ARG A 85 -0.30 7.48 11.43
C ARG A 85 -1.12 6.21 11.58
N LEU A 86 -2.35 6.36 12.07
CA LEU A 86 -3.34 5.29 11.99
C LEU A 86 -3.97 5.31 10.60
N ARG A 87 -3.86 4.18 9.90
CA ARG A 87 -4.48 3.96 8.61
C ARG A 87 -5.73 3.09 8.78
N PRO A 88 -6.91 3.55 8.35
CA PRO A 88 -8.09 2.70 8.35
C PRO A 88 -7.93 1.62 7.27
N THR A 89 -8.08 0.35 7.65
CA THR A 89 -8.12 -0.78 6.71
C THR A 89 -9.45 -1.53 6.86
N PRO A 90 -9.88 -2.33 5.86
CA PRO A 90 -11.12 -3.10 5.96
C PRO A 90 -11.18 -4.03 7.18
N GLN A 91 -10.02 -4.45 7.70
CA GLN A 91 -9.91 -5.29 8.88
C GLN A 91 -9.59 -4.49 10.16
N GLY A 92 -9.86 -3.19 10.19
CA GLY A 92 -9.63 -2.32 11.35
C GLY A 92 -8.43 -1.37 11.21
N PRO A 93 -8.20 -0.50 12.21
CA PRO A 93 -7.09 0.45 12.18
C PRO A 93 -5.73 -0.27 12.20
N ARG A 94 -4.75 0.30 11.49
CA ARG A 94 -3.37 -0.20 11.39
C ARG A 94 -2.38 0.94 11.60
N LEU A 95 -1.26 0.67 12.25
CA LEU A 95 -0.18 1.63 12.40
C LEU A 95 0.63 1.63 11.11
N ALA A 96 0.77 2.79 10.48
CA ALA A 96 1.50 2.97 9.23
C ALA A 96 2.58 4.02 9.40
N LEU A 97 3.81 3.71 8.99
CA LEU A 97 4.89 4.67 8.87
C LEU A 97 5.00 5.13 7.41
N SER A 98 4.86 6.43 7.20
CA SER A 98 5.11 7.06 5.91
C SER A 98 6.62 7.04 5.59
N LEU A 99 6.97 6.61 4.39
CA LEU A 99 8.33 6.71 3.86
C LEU A 99 8.38 7.87 2.88
N THR A 100 9.31 8.79 3.12
CA THR A 100 9.44 10.01 2.32
C THR A 100 10.68 9.96 1.45
N TYR A 101 10.57 10.55 0.26
CA TYR A 101 11.67 10.79 -0.66
C TYR A 101 11.66 12.27 -1.04
N LEU A 102 12.77 12.97 -0.79
CA LEU A 102 12.89 14.43 -0.99
C LEU A 102 11.75 15.21 -0.30
N GLY A 103 11.41 14.81 0.94
CA GLY A 103 10.35 15.45 1.74
C GLY A 103 8.92 15.13 1.31
N ARG A 104 8.71 14.25 0.32
CA ARG A 104 7.38 13.86 -0.15
C ARG A 104 7.05 12.41 0.24
N PRO A 105 5.85 12.11 0.76
CA PRO A 105 5.45 10.73 1.04
C PRO A 105 5.27 9.97 -0.27
N VAL A 106 5.95 8.82 -0.41
CA VAL A 106 5.94 8.01 -1.64
C VAL A 106 5.32 6.63 -1.44
N THR A 107 5.43 6.10 -0.22
CA THR A 107 4.81 4.84 0.19
C THR A 107 4.68 4.78 1.71
N SER A 108 4.00 3.78 2.23
CA SER A 108 3.91 3.51 3.67
C SER A 108 4.18 2.04 3.98
N VAL A 109 4.81 1.79 5.13
CA VAL A 109 4.99 0.44 5.69
C VAL A 109 4.07 0.26 6.89
N LEU A 110 3.44 -0.91 7.01
CA LEU A 110 2.67 -1.23 8.20
C LEU A 110 3.61 -1.64 9.33
N LEU A 111 3.32 -1.18 10.54
CA LEU A 111 4.07 -1.48 11.74
C LEU A 111 3.29 -2.45 12.62
N ARG A 112 4.04 -3.37 13.25
CA ARG A 112 3.57 -4.17 14.37
C ARG A 112 3.72 -3.39 15.69
N SER A 113 3.22 -3.94 16.79
CA SER A 113 3.32 -3.33 18.13
C SER A 113 4.77 -3.16 18.61
N ASP A 114 5.71 -3.97 18.12
CA ASP A 114 7.15 -3.90 18.41
C ASP A 114 7.91 -2.98 17.43
N LEU A 115 7.20 -2.17 16.63
CA LEU A 115 7.75 -1.31 15.58
C LEU A 115 8.51 -2.07 14.47
N SER A 116 8.32 -3.38 14.36
CA SER A 116 8.80 -4.15 13.20
C SER A 116 7.85 -3.98 12.00
N PHE A 117 8.38 -4.16 10.79
CA PHE A 117 7.59 -4.08 9.57
C PHE A 117 6.71 -5.32 9.42
N ALA A 118 5.43 -5.11 9.15
CA ALA A 118 4.53 -6.16 8.74
C ALA A 118 4.63 -6.39 7.23
N GLU A 119 4.42 -7.64 6.83
CA GLU A 119 4.40 -8.01 5.42
C GLU A 119 3.19 -7.39 4.71
N LEU A 120 3.33 -7.13 3.42
CA LEU A 120 2.26 -6.65 2.57
C LEU A 120 1.16 -7.73 2.53
N GLY A 121 -0.02 -7.42 3.11
CA GLY A 121 -1.12 -8.38 3.27
C GLY A 121 -1.12 -9.14 4.60
N GLY A 122 -0.03 -9.07 5.38
CA GLY A 122 0.01 -9.50 6.77
C GLY A 122 -0.62 -8.42 7.66
N LEU A 123 -1.64 -8.78 8.45
CA LEU A 123 -2.47 -7.79 9.14
C LEU A 123 -2.29 -7.88 10.66
N PRO A 124 -1.36 -7.10 11.24
CA PRO A 124 -1.37 -6.91 12.68
C PRO A 124 -2.57 -6.02 13.04
N LEU A 125 -3.65 -6.62 13.54
CA LEU A 125 -4.74 -5.88 14.15
C LEU A 125 -4.19 -5.05 15.32
N LEU A 126 -4.39 -3.72 15.29
CA LEU A 126 -4.33 -2.98 16.54
C LEU A 126 -5.64 -3.23 17.28
N PRO A 127 -5.59 -3.41 18.62
CA PRO A 127 -6.81 -3.39 19.41
C PRO A 127 -7.50 -2.02 19.22
N ASP A 128 -8.83 -2.03 19.17
CA ASP A 128 -9.68 -0.86 18.84
C ASP A 128 -9.43 0.38 19.74
N THR A 129 -8.71 0.20 20.85
CA THR A 129 -8.39 1.22 21.87
C THR A 129 -6.94 1.69 21.87
N ALA A 130 -6.09 1.23 20.94
CA ALA A 130 -4.68 1.60 20.93
C ALA A 130 -4.49 3.07 20.54
N ALA A 131 -4.14 3.91 21.52
CA ALA A 131 -3.55 5.21 21.25
C ALA A 131 -2.32 5.04 20.36
N LEU A 132 -2.08 6.01 19.47
CA LEU A 132 -0.85 6.05 18.67
C LEU A 132 0.35 5.96 19.62
N PRO A 133 1.26 4.97 19.46
CA PRO A 133 2.45 4.92 20.28
C PRO A 133 3.25 6.21 20.08
N SER A 134 3.66 6.84 21.18
CA SER A 134 4.55 7.99 21.11
C SER A 134 5.92 7.53 20.61
N ILE A 135 6.22 7.84 19.35
CA ILE A 135 7.49 7.47 18.71
C ILE A 135 8.59 8.37 19.27
N THR A 136 9.52 7.79 20.02
CA THR A 136 10.67 8.50 20.59
C THR A 136 11.72 8.79 19.51
N SER A 137 12.71 9.64 19.82
CA SER A 137 13.86 9.86 18.93
C SER A 137 14.68 8.57 18.72
N ALA A 138 14.78 7.72 19.74
CA ALA A 138 15.44 6.41 19.65
C ALA A 138 14.68 5.46 18.70
N ASP A 139 13.34 5.47 18.75
CA ASP A 139 12.52 4.69 17.83
C ASP A 139 12.69 5.18 16.39
N ARG A 140 12.72 6.50 16.16
CA ARG A 140 13.00 7.05 14.82
C ARG A 140 14.36 6.63 14.28
N SER A 141 15.39 6.64 15.12
CA SER A 141 16.72 6.17 14.72
C SER A 141 16.69 4.68 14.34
N THR A 142 16.03 3.86 15.14
CA THR A 142 15.85 2.42 14.88
C THR A 142 15.08 2.17 13.59
N LEU A 143 13.99 2.91 13.35
CA LEU A 143 13.20 2.83 12.12
C LEU A 143 14.02 3.28 10.90
N GLN A 144 14.82 4.34 11.03
CA GLN A 144 15.71 4.80 9.95
C GLN A 144 16.76 3.75 9.59
N GLN A 145 17.36 3.09 10.59
CA GLN A 145 18.28 1.97 10.35
C GLN A 145 17.60 0.81 9.61
N ARG A 146 16.38 0.46 10.03
CA ARG A 146 15.59 -0.62 9.38
C ARG A 146 15.20 -0.27 7.95
N ILE A 147 14.84 0.98 7.67
CA ILE A 147 14.59 1.47 6.31
C ILE A 147 15.87 1.37 5.47
N GLY A 148 17.01 1.77 6.01
CA GLY A 148 18.30 1.64 5.34
C GLY A 148 18.71 0.19 5.03
N ALA A 149 18.15 -0.79 5.75
CA ALA A 149 18.34 -2.22 5.53
C ALA A 149 17.32 -2.86 4.57
N LEU A 150 16.36 -2.09 4.04
CA LEU A 150 15.39 -2.62 3.07
C LEU A 150 16.09 -3.00 1.77
N ALA A 151 15.81 -4.21 1.31
CA ALA A 151 16.19 -4.65 -0.03
C ALA A 151 15.11 -4.24 -1.03
N VAL A 152 15.47 -4.22 -2.32
CA VAL A 152 14.53 -3.98 -3.41
C VAL A 152 14.35 -5.28 -4.17
N SER A 153 13.11 -5.64 -4.47
CA SER A 153 12.81 -6.80 -5.29
C SER A 153 13.42 -6.63 -6.69
N GLY A 154 14.04 -7.69 -7.21
CA GLY A 154 14.48 -7.74 -8.61
C GLY A 154 13.31 -7.81 -9.61
N LEU A 155 12.09 -8.00 -9.11
CA LEU A 155 10.87 -8.07 -9.90
C LEU A 155 10.12 -6.75 -9.82
N ALA A 156 9.65 -6.29 -10.99
CA ALA A 156 8.77 -5.14 -11.12
C ALA A 156 7.51 -5.58 -11.87
N VAL A 157 6.36 -5.13 -11.38
CA VAL A 157 5.04 -5.53 -11.87
C VAL A 157 4.33 -4.31 -12.44
N ALA A 158 3.81 -4.41 -13.65
CA ALA A 158 3.00 -3.34 -14.22
C ALA A 158 1.52 -3.52 -13.85
N THR A 159 0.92 -2.45 -13.34
CA THR A 159 -0.50 -2.35 -13.03
C THR A 159 -1.05 -1.15 -13.81
N GLY A 160 -1.49 -1.39 -15.05
CA GLY A 160 -1.89 -0.34 -15.97
C GLY A 160 -0.74 0.63 -16.28
N PRO A 161 -0.89 1.95 -16.03
CA PRO A 161 0.15 2.94 -16.30
C PRO A 161 1.23 3.01 -15.21
N GLN A 162 1.14 2.19 -14.15
CA GLN A 162 2.06 2.23 -13.03
C GLN A 162 2.94 0.98 -13.00
N VAL A 163 4.18 1.14 -12.55
CA VAL A 163 5.10 0.05 -12.23
C VAL A 163 5.31 0.01 -10.73
N HIS A 164 5.08 -1.16 -10.14
CA HIS A 164 5.26 -1.45 -8.74
C HIS A 164 6.56 -2.21 -8.54
N VAL A 165 7.38 -1.75 -7.60
CA VAL A 165 8.60 -2.45 -7.16
C VAL A 165 8.55 -2.60 -5.65
N SER A 166 8.55 -3.84 -5.17
CA SER A 166 8.42 -4.13 -3.74
C SER A 166 9.71 -3.86 -2.98
N LEU A 167 9.57 -3.24 -1.82
CA LEU A 167 10.59 -3.13 -0.78
C LEU A 167 10.49 -4.34 0.12
N LEU A 168 11.62 -4.96 0.41
CA LEU A 168 11.71 -6.22 1.13
C LEU A 168 12.40 -6.02 2.48
N SER A 169 11.82 -6.59 3.53
CA SER A 169 12.48 -6.77 4.83
C SER A 169 12.65 -8.26 5.07
N LYS A 170 13.91 -8.72 5.24
CA LYS A 170 14.23 -10.14 5.44
C LYS A 170 13.60 -11.08 4.38
N GLY A 171 13.50 -10.59 3.13
CA GLY A 171 12.92 -11.35 2.01
C GLY A 171 11.41 -11.22 1.83
N ALA A 172 10.69 -10.66 2.80
CA ALA A 172 9.24 -10.44 2.68
C ALA A 172 8.94 -9.02 2.19
N ALA A 173 7.96 -8.87 1.29
CA ALA A 173 7.51 -7.56 0.83
C ALA A 173 6.81 -6.80 1.96
N VAL A 174 7.18 -5.55 2.19
CA VAL A 174 6.61 -4.71 3.28
C VAL A 174 5.97 -3.41 2.78
N ALA A 175 6.34 -2.97 1.58
CA ALA A 175 5.77 -1.82 0.89
C ALA A 175 6.08 -1.89 -0.60
N ASP A 176 5.40 -1.08 -1.42
CA ASP A 176 5.70 -0.92 -2.84
C ASP A 176 6.08 0.52 -3.17
N LEU A 177 7.14 0.70 -3.95
CA LEU A 177 7.40 1.93 -4.68
C LEU A 177 6.62 1.91 -5.99
N ARG A 178 6.03 3.05 -6.35
CA ARG A 178 5.23 3.18 -7.57
C ARG A 178 5.87 4.18 -8.49
N PHE A 179 6.01 3.79 -9.75
CA PHE A 179 6.56 4.62 -10.80
C PHE A 179 5.52 4.81 -11.89
N ASP A 180 5.47 5.99 -12.49
CA ASP A 180 4.80 6.16 -13.77
C ASP A 180 5.55 5.37 -14.84
N ARG A 181 4.85 4.53 -15.60
CA ARG A 181 5.49 3.64 -16.58
C ARG A 181 6.03 4.41 -17.78
N ALA A 182 5.36 5.47 -18.21
CA ALA A 182 5.78 6.23 -19.38
C ALA A 182 7.04 7.07 -19.11
N SER A 183 7.08 7.76 -17.98
CA SER A 183 8.14 8.71 -17.61
C SER A 183 9.21 8.12 -16.68
N GLY A 184 8.91 7.03 -15.98
CA GLY A 184 9.77 6.46 -14.94
C GLY A 184 9.86 7.30 -13.67
N VAL A 185 8.97 8.29 -13.51
CA VAL A 185 8.93 9.18 -12.35
C VAL A 185 8.33 8.46 -11.14
N LEU A 186 8.92 8.64 -9.96
CA LEU A 186 8.39 8.13 -8.70
C LEU A 186 7.10 8.86 -8.33
N LEU A 187 6.05 8.09 -8.05
CA LEU A 187 4.73 8.60 -7.70
C LEU A 187 4.59 8.76 -6.19
N ALA A 188 4.01 9.88 -5.77
CA ALA A 188 3.65 10.13 -4.38
C ALA A 188 2.58 9.14 -3.90
N GLU A 189 2.59 8.80 -2.62
CA GLU A 189 1.53 8.01 -1.98
C GLU A 189 0.18 8.68 -2.26
N PRO A 190 -0.87 7.95 -2.71
CA PRO A 190 -2.17 8.57 -2.86
C PRO A 190 -2.61 9.05 -1.48
N PRO A 191 -3.25 10.23 -1.36
CA PRO A 191 -3.84 10.62 -0.10
C PRO A 191 -4.77 9.51 0.35
N ASP A 192 -4.66 9.10 1.62
CA ASP A 192 -5.56 8.11 2.19
C ASP A 192 -6.98 8.61 1.93
N ARG A 193 -7.73 7.88 1.08
CA ARG A 193 -9.14 8.18 0.82
C ARG A 193 -9.91 7.82 2.08
N GLY A 194 -9.83 8.69 3.09
CA GLY A 194 -10.72 8.68 4.21
C GLY A 194 -12.14 8.70 3.67
N ARG A 195 -12.90 7.66 3.98
CA ARG A 195 -14.37 7.71 3.89
C ARG A 195 -14.80 8.73 4.94
N GLY A 196 -14.83 10.00 4.53
CA GLY A 196 -15.06 11.16 5.39
C GLY A 196 -15.01 12.46 4.61
N GLY A 197 -15.51 12.47 3.37
CA GLY A 197 -15.99 13.72 2.78
C GLY A 197 -17.41 13.94 3.29
N PRO A 198 -17.77 15.11 3.85
CA PRO A 198 -19.16 15.41 4.16
C PRO A 198 -19.99 15.16 2.91
N LYS A 199 -21.00 14.31 3.06
CA LYS A 199 -22.08 14.15 2.10
C LYS A 199 -22.61 15.56 1.88
N ASN A 200 -22.54 16.05 0.64
CA ASN A 200 -23.15 17.32 0.24
C ASN A 200 -24.51 17.44 0.92
N ASP A 201 -24.60 18.27 1.96
CA ASP A 201 -25.85 18.85 2.37
C ASP A 201 -26.28 19.66 1.16
N GLY A 202 -27.32 19.17 0.49
CA GLY A 202 -27.95 19.89 -0.61
C GLY A 202 -28.26 21.32 -0.18
N PRO A 203 -28.38 22.25 -1.15
CA PRO A 203 -28.63 23.65 -0.83
C PRO A 203 -29.81 23.76 0.13
N PRO A 204 -29.74 24.64 1.14
CA PRO A 204 -30.71 24.66 2.22
C PRO A 204 -32.12 24.76 1.63
N ARG A 205 -32.95 23.76 1.94
CA ARG A 205 -34.39 23.87 1.74
C ARG A 205 -34.83 25.12 2.50
N VAL A 206 -35.17 26.16 1.76
CA VAL A 206 -35.87 27.33 2.28
C VAL A 206 -37.16 26.82 2.90
N LEU A 207 -37.15 26.70 4.22
CA LEU A 207 -38.36 26.54 5.01
C LEU A 207 -39.14 27.84 4.84
N ASN A 208 -40.05 27.82 3.89
CA ASN A 208 -41.05 28.85 3.70
C ASN A 208 -42.01 28.78 4.89
N SER A 209 -41.62 29.45 5.98
CA SER A 209 -42.37 29.56 7.22
C SER A 209 -42.71 31.04 7.44
N GLY A 210 -43.99 31.38 7.35
CA GLY A 210 -44.54 32.70 7.70
C GLY A 210 -45.25 33.35 6.51
N ARG A 211 -46.52 33.04 6.24
CA ARG A 211 -47.71 33.47 7.01
C ARG A 211 -47.81 35.00 7.11
N VAL A 212 -48.70 35.53 6.25
CA VAL A 212 -49.72 36.56 6.53
C VAL A 212 -49.25 37.93 7.02
N GLY A 213 -49.49 38.94 6.17
CA GLY A 213 -50.41 40.01 6.54
C GLY A 213 -49.84 41.42 6.70
N GLY A 214 -50.32 42.31 5.84
CA GLY A 214 -50.51 43.75 6.08
C GLY A 214 -49.24 44.60 6.16
N ALA A 215 -49.26 45.91 5.98
CA ALA A 215 -50.21 46.90 5.46
C ALA A 215 -49.55 48.24 5.81
N GLY A 216 -49.58 49.20 4.88
CA GLY A 216 -49.18 50.60 5.12
C GLY A 216 -47.67 50.78 5.28
N GLU A 217 -47.03 51.88 4.93
CA GLU A 217 -47.39 53.24 4.52
C GLU A 217 -46.13 53.75 3.78
N THR A 218 -46.22 54.37 2.59
CA THR A 218 -46.05 55.83 2.41
C THR A 218 -45.00 56.44 3.36
N GLU A 219 -43.97 57.15 2.92
CA GLU A 219 -44.09 58.34 2.09
C GLU A 219 -42.70 58.86 1.66
N LYS A 220 -42.72 59.67 0.60
CA LYS A 220 -41.62 60.47 0.07
C LYS A 220 -41.20 61.54 1.08
N GLN A 221 -39.90 61.81 1.19
CA GLN A 221 -39.21 63.03 0.69
C GLN A 221 -37.78 63.07 1.21
#